data_AF-A0A1Y0I085-F1
#
_entry.id   AF-A0A1Y0I085-F1
#
_cell.length_a   1.000
_cell.length_b   1.000
_cell.length_c   1.000
_cell.angle_alpha   90.00
_cell.angle_beta   90.00
_cell.angle_gamma   90.00
#
_symmetry.space_group_name_H-M   'P 1'
#
loop_
_entity.id
_entity.type
_entity.pdbx_description
1 polymer ?
#
loop_
_entity_poly.entity_id
_entity_poly.type
_entity_poly.pdbx_seq_one_letter_code
_entity_poly.pdbx_strand_id
1 'polypeptide(L)'
;MRDRDGSGAVVRLPRFTDDGRVAGTEVRELLVPGPWTTPSAPFTSRVAFAAAHVVPQVGAENVPGAPAVVDWDTTLAYRHRLWEHGLGVADAMDTAQRGMGLDWAATQELVRRSAAEARTVGGRVACGAGTDQLDPAVVAGWEPGDPAALAAVTDAYREQVRVVQDAGAQVIVMASRALARVARSPEEYARVYDAVLAEAEAPVILHWLGTMFDPALAGYWGTCDDVAAATDVFVDLVRAHQGRVDGVKVSLLDAGHEKDLRARLAVLDPGAGPAAPGPVRLYTGDDFNYPELVVGDGRAHSDALLGIFAAIYPAASTALGALDAGHPDRAHAILASTEALGRHVFTAPTYYYKTGIAFLSWLNGTQPAFQMVGGLQSGRSVAHLVALVRLADRAGLLLAPDLAARRTRAFLEANGAAS
;
A
#
# COMPACT_ATOMS: atom_id res chain seq x y z
N MET A 1 -11.97 11.93 19.49
CA MET A 1 -10.94 12.87 20.02
C MET A 1 -11.63 14.19 20.33
N ARG A 2 -11.45 14.75 21.53
CA ARG A 2 -11.96 16.08 21.92
C ARG A 2 -11.36 17.17 21.03
N ASP A 3 -11.91 18.39 21.09
CA ASP A 3 -11.29 19.60 20.53
C ASP A 3 -9.81 19.64 20.95
N ARG A 4 -8.91 19.54 19.97
CA ARG A 4 -7.47 19.65 20.18
C ARG A 4 -7.10 21.13 20.19
N ASP A 5 -6.10 21.48 20.97
CA ASP A 5 -5.61 22.85 21.03
C ASP A 5 -5.02 23.29 19.68
N GLY A 6 -5.07 24.59 19.41
CA GLY A 6 -4.37 25.21 18.30
C GLY A 6 -2.86 25.14 18.50
N SER A 7 -2.11 24.93 17.42
CA SER A 7 -0.65 24.90 17.43
C SER A 7 0.00 26.27 17.36
N GLY A 8 -0.77 27.35 17.15
CA GLY A 8 -0.28 28.67 16.78
C GLY A 8 0.12 28.82 15.30
N ALA A 9 0.29 27.72 14.56
CA ALA A 9 0.62 27.77 13.14
C ALA A 9 -0.63 28.09 12.30
N VAL A 10 -0.58 29.17 11.53
CA VAL A 10 -1.71 29.64 10.72
C VAL A 10 -1.46 29.41 9.22
N VAL A 11 -2.46 28.87 8.54
CA VAL A 11 -2.48 28.68 7.08
C VAL A 11 -3.72 29.34 6.46
N ARG A 12 -3.55 29.90 5.27
CA ARG A 12 -4.64 30.43 4.44
C ARG A 12 -4.92 29.41 3.34
N LEU A 13 -6.09 28.81 3.35
CA LEU A 13 -6.46 27.76 2.39
C LEU A 13 -7.54 28.28 1.45
N PRO A 14 -7.36 28.18 0.13
CA PRO A 14 -8.43 28.53 -0.81
C PRO A 14 -9.61 27.55 -0.68
N ARG A 15 -10.81 28.08 -0.92
CA ARG A 15 -12.02 27.31 -1.20
C ARG A 15 -12.22 27.33 -2.71
N PHE A 16 -12.42 26.15 -3.28
CA PHE A 16 -12.67 26.00 -4.70
C PHE A 16 -14.15 25.71 -4.94
N THR A 17 -14.67 26.23 -6.05
CA THR A 17 -15.93 25.78 -6.65
C THR A 17 -15.75 24.40 -7.29
N ASP A 18 -16.84 23.76 -7.68
CA ASP A 18 -16.82 22.45 -8.35
C ASP A 18 -16.08 22.48 -9.72
N ASP A 19 -16.09 23.63 -10.40
CA ASP A 19 -15.32 23.86 -11.64
C ASP A 19 -13.88 24.33 -11.39
N GLY A 20 -13.42 24.31 -10.14
CA GLY A 20 -12.02 24.54 -9.77
C GLY A 20 -11.59 26.00 -9.63
N ARG A 21 -12.52 26.96 -9.61
CA ARG A 21 -12.22 28.39 -9.41
C ARG A 21 -12.05 28.70 -7.93
N VAL A 22 -11.15 29.63 -7.59
CA VAL A 22 -11.03 30.13 -6.21
C VAL A 22 -12.27 30.97 -5.88
N ALA A 23 -13.08 30.49 -4.94
CA ALA A 23 -14.28 31.15 -4.44
C ALA A 23 -14.05 31.98 -3.17
N GLY A 24 -12.91 31.80 -2.51
CA GLY A 24 -12.54 32.53 -1.30
C GLY A 24 -11.40 31.86 -0.55
N THR A 25 -11.06 32.41 0.60
CA THR A 25 -9.99 31.90 1.46
C THR A 25 -10.53 31.70 2.86
N GLU A 26 -10.13 30.60 3.50
CA GLU A 26 -10.28 30.43 4.94
C GLU A 26 -8.92 30.55 5.64
N VAL A 27 -8.92 31.23 6.78
CA VAL A 27 -7.78 31.25 7.69
C VAL A 27 -8.01 30.17 8.73
N ARG A 28 -7.05 29.26 8.86
CA ARG A 28 -7.11 28.14 9.80
C ARG A 28 -5.86 28.17 10.67
N GLU A 29 -6.05 28.11 11.97
CA GLU A 29 -5.00 27.67 12.89
C GLU A 29 -4.95 26.14 12.84
N LEU A 30 -3.78 25.58 12.53
CA LEU A 30 -3.56 24.15 12.53
C LEU A 30 -3.59 23.62 13.96
N LEU A 31 -4.12 22.43 14.15
CA LEU A 31 -4.18 21.76 15.44
C LEU A 31 -2.80 21.23 15.83
N VAL A 32 -2.56 21.07 17.13
CA VAL A 32 -1.42 20.28 17.61
C VAL A 32 -1.52 18.85 17.07
N PRO A 33 -0.39 18.17 16.79
CA PRO A 33 -0.39 16.76 16.39
C PRO A 33 -1.20 15.91 17.36
N GLY A 34 -1.81 14.83 16.86
CA GLY A 34 -2.46 13.89 17.76
C GLY A 34 -1.45 13.27 18.74
N PRO A 35 -1.92 12.72 19.88
CA PRO A 35 -1.08 12.16 20.92
C PRO A 35 -0.57 10.77 20.50
N TRP A 36 0.18 10.71 19.41
CA TRP A 36 0.69 9.48 18.81
C TRP A 36 1.91 8.97 19.55
N THR A 37 1.99 7.66 19.70
CA THR A 37 3.06 6.98 20.43
C THR A 37 3.79 6.00 19.53
N THR A 38 5.09 5.90 19.73
CA THR A 38 5.90 4.77 19.27
C THR A 38 5.74 3.60 20.23
N PRO A 39 5.72 2.36 19.73
CA PRO A 39 5.59 1.18 20.57
C PRO A 39 6.92 0.89 21.28
N SER A 40 6.84 0.34 22.49
CA SER A 40 8.02 -0.09 23.26
C SER A 40 8.39 -1.56 23.02
N ALA A 41 7.54 -2.32 22.35
CA ALA A 41 7.72 -3.73 22.00
C ALA A 41 6.99 -4.05 20.68
N PRO A 42 7.34 -5.13 19.97
CA PRO A 42 6.61 -5.56 18.79
C PRO A 42 5.14 -5.85 19.08
N PHE A 43 4.26 -5.50 18.12
CA PHE A 43 2.83 -5.79 18.24
C PHE A 43 2.55 -7.30 18.24
N THR A 44 1.57 -7.72 19.02
CA THR A 44 1.20 -9.13 19.20
C THR A 44 -0.22 -9.44 18.75
N SER A 45 -1.13 -8.45 18.80
CA SER A 45 -2.53 -8.65 18.40
C SER A 45 -2.71 -8.68 16.89
N ARG A 46 -1.86 -8.00 16.12
CA ARG A 46 -1.94 -7.89 14.65
C ARG A 46 -0.56 -7.92 14.02
N VAL A 47 -0.50 -8.51 12.84
CA VAL A 47 0.58 -8.25 11.89
C VAL A 47 0.16 -7.08 11.00
N ALA A 48 0.93 -6.00 11.01
CA ALA A 48 0.63 -4.81 10.22
C ALA A 48 1.83 -4.38 9.37
N PHE A 49 1.58 -4.22 8.08
CA PHE A 49 2.52 -3.67 7.11
C PHE A 49 2.00 -2.34 6.56
N ALA A 50 2.90 -1.37 6.43
CA ALA A 50 2.68 -0.18 5.63
C ALA A 50 3.30 -0.39 4.24
N ALA A 51 2.51 -0.20 3.17
CA ALA A 51 3.03 -0.18 1.82
C ALA A 51 3.74 1.14 1.54
N ALA A 52 5.07 1.12 1.46
CA ALA A 52 5.87 2.35 1.47
C ALA A 52 6.00 2.99 0.08
N HIS A 53 5.99 4.32 0.02
CA HIS A 53 6.29 5.09 -1.20
C HIS A 53 7.81 5.21 -1.43
N VAL A 54 8.24 5.63 -2.61
CA VAL A 54 9.66 5.96 -2.91
C VAL A 54 9.84 7.47 -3.06
N VAL A 55 11.04 7.96 -2.79
CA VAL A 55 11.39 9.38 -2.95
C VAL A 55 12.38 9.53 -4.09
N PRO A 56 12.10 10.35 -5.11
CA PRO A 56 13.05 10.60 -6.20
C PRO A 56 14.17 11.57 -5.78
N GLN A 57 15.33 11.46 -6.43
CA GLN A 57 16.36 12.50 -6.37
C GLN A 57 15.82 13.82 -6.95
N VAL A 58 15.99 14.92 -6.21
CA VAL A 58 15.33 16.21 -6.51
C VAL A 58 15.68 16.77 -7.90
N GLY A 59 16.95 16.65 -8.29
CA GLY A 59 17.45 17.15 -9.58
C GLY A 59 17.51 16.11 -10.70
N ALA A 60 16.96 14.92 -10.49
CA ALA A 60 17.04 13.85 -11.47
C ALA A 60 15.84 13.83 -12.43
N GLU A 61 16.05 13.23 -13.60
CA GLU A 61 15.09 13.20 -14.71
C GLU A 61 13.97 12.16 -14.51
N ASN A 62 13.25 12.29 -13.40
CA ASN A 62 12.11 11.44 -13.03
C ASN A 62 10.82 11.87 -13.75
N VAL A 63 10.89 11.97 -15.09
CA VAL A 63 9.78 12.37 -15.96
C VAL A 63 8.98 11.15 -16.47
N PRO A 64 7.76 11.32 -17.00
CA PRO A 64 6.98 10.20 -17.52
C PRO A 64 7.75 9.36 -18.54
N GLY A 65 7.82 8.04 -18.32
CA GLY A 65 8.50 7.09 -19.20
C GLY A 65 10.02 7.00 -19.02
N ALA A 66 10.65 7.88 -18.24
CA ALA A 66 12.07 7.77 -17.92
C ALA A 66 12.32 6.75 -16.78
N PRO A 67 13.50 6.10 -16.74
CA PRO A 67 13.90 5.27 -15.61
C PRO A 67 13.91 6.05 -14.30
N ALA A 68 13.56 5.36 -13.21
CA ALA A 68 13.47 5.96 -11.89
C ALA A 68 14.87 6.23 -11.30
N VAL A 69 15.10 7.45 -10.84
CA VAL A 69 16.29 7.82 -10.08
C VAL A 69 15.88 8.14 -8.64
N VAL A 70 16.04 7.15 -7.78
CA VAL A 70 15.59 7.17 -6.39
C VAL A 70 16.62 7.82 -5.46
N ASP A 71 16.15 8.65 -4.55
CA ASP A 71 16.90 9.08 -3.37
C ASP A 71 16.84 7.95 -2.33
N TRP A 72 17.89 7.12 -2.32
CA TRP A 72 17.96 5.94 -1.46
C TRP A 72 18.01 6.31 0.01
N ASP A 73 18.72 7.35 0.39
CA ASP A 73 18.88 7.71 1.81
C ASP A 73 17.54 8.15 2.38
N THR A 74 16.82 9.03 1.69
CA THR A 74 15.48 9.46 2.12
C THR A 74 14.47 8.32 2.05
N THR A 75 14.53 7.50 1.00
CA THR A 75 13.63 6.35 0.82
C THR A 75 13.80 5.34 1.95
N LEU A 76 15.03 5.00 2.34
CA LEU A 76 15.33 4.04 3.41
C LEU A 76 15.11 4.63 4.80
N ALA A 77 15.42 5.90 5.03
CA ALA A 77 15.11 6.60 6.28
C ALA A 77 13.59 6.55 6.59
N TYR A 78 12.75 6.61 5.56
CA TYR A 78 11.32 6.43 5.71
C TYR A 78 10.93 5.00 6.11
N ARG A 79 11.61 3.95 5.60
CA ARG A 79 11.40 2.55 6.07
C ARG A 79 11.77 2.40 7.54
N HIS A 80 12.91 2.96 7.95
CA HIS A 80 13.33 2.99 9.36
C HIS A 80 12.28 3.63 10.26
N ARG A 81 11.65 4.72 9.81
CA ARG A 81 10.55 5.33 10.56
C ARG A 81 9.35 4.40 10.72
N LEU A 82 9.00 3.63 9.69
CA LEU A 82 7.90 2.67 9.77
C LEU A 82 8.21 1.54 10.78
N TRP A 83 9.45 1.01 10.76
CA TRP A 83 9.90 0.01 11.73
C TRP A 83 9.97 0.56 13.16
N GLU A 84 10.41 1.81 13.35
CA GLU A 84 10.39 2.50 14.65
C GLU A 84 8.96 2.60 15.22
N HIS A 85 7.95 2.69 14.35
CA HIS A 85 6.54 2.67 14.72
C HIS A 85 5.95 1.25 14.79
N GLY A 86 6.81 0.22 14.81
CA GLY A 86 6.44 -1.19 14.95
C GLY A 86 5.74 -1.80 13.74
N LEU A 87 5.64 -1.08 12.62
CA LEU A 87 5.03 -1.59 11.39
C LEU A 87 6.06 -2.34 10.56
N GLY A 88 5.64 -3.44 9.94
CA GLY A 88 6.37 -4.03 8.83
C GLY A 88 6.34 -3.11 7.60
N VAL A 89 7.30 -3.30 6.70
CA VAL A 89 7.33 -2.61 5.41
C VAL A 89 6.93 -3.58 4.31
N ALA A 90 5.86 -3.26 3.59
CA ALA A 90 5.55 -3.90 2.31
C ALA A 90 6.18 -3.04 1.20
N ASP A 91 7.32 -3.47 0.66
CA ASP A 91 8.10 -2.71 -0.30
C ASP A 91 7.94 -3.20 -1.73
N ALA A 92 8.37 -2.40 -2.71
CA ALA A 92 8.26 -2.73 -4.13
C ALA A 92 6.83 -3.06 -4.61
N MET A 93 5.83 -2.56 -3.87
CA MET A 93 4.39 -2.69 -4.13
C MET A 93 3.85 -1.50 -4.95
N ASP A 94 2.56 -1.51 -5.26
CA ASP A 94 1.87 -0.43 -5.98
C ASP A 94 2.12 0.98 -5.38
N THR A 95 2.18 1.11 -4.04
CA THR A 95 2.48 2.40 -3.38
C THR A 95 3.89 2.92 -3.67
N ALA A 96 4.86 2.03 -3.93
CA ALA A 96 6.20 2.35 -4.41
C ALA A 96 6.22 2.71 -5.91
N GLN A 97 5.05 2.88 -6.53
CA GLN A 97 4.85 3.21 -7.95
C GLN A 97 5.22 2.07 -8.90
N ARG A 98 5.15 0.82 -8.43
CA ARG A 98 5.42 -0.37 -9.23
C ARG A 98 4.47 -0.48 -10.43
N GLY A 99 5.00 -0.66 -11.63
CA GLY A 99 4.21 -0.68 -12.87
C GLY A 99 3.63 0.70 -13.28
N MET A 100 3.95 1.77 -12.55
CA MET A 100 3.51 3.13 -12.84
C MET A 100 4.60 4.16 -12.47
N GLY A 101 5.84 3.88 -12.85
CA GLY A 101 6.99 4.79 -12.70
C GLY A 101 8.27 4.10 -12.25
N LEU A 102 8.20 3.23 -11.23
CA LEU A 102 9.37 2.50 -10.75
C LEU A 102 9.65 1.31 -11.67
N ASP A 103 10.74 1.38 -12.43
CA ASP A 103 11.17 0.31 -13.34
C ASP A 103 11.80 -0.89 -12.60
N TRP A 104 11.98 -2.00 -13.31
CA TRP A 104 12.50 -3.22 -12.72
C TRP A 104 13.91 -3.08 -12.15
N ALA A 105 14.81 -2.31 -12.80
CA ALA A 105 16.17 -2.14 -12.31
C ALA A 105 16.20 -1.38 -10.98
N ALA A 106 15.44 -0.28 -10.89
CA ALA A 106 15.27 0.45 -9.63
C ALA A 106 14.59 -0.41 -8.56
N THR A 107 13.65 -1.28 -8.96
CA THR A 107 12.95 -2.15 -8.01
C THR A 107 13.88 -3.22 -7.40
N GLN A 108 14.72 -3.86 -8.20
CA GLN A 108 15.71 -4.83 -7.68
C GLN A 108 16.58 -4.21 -6.58
N GLU A 109 17.04 -2.97 -6.81
CA GLU A 109 17.87 -2.28 -5.82
C GLU A 109 17.07 -1.85 -4.58
N LEU A 110 15.81 -1.44 -4.74
CA LEU A 110 14.92 -1.16 -3.61
C LEU A 110 14.74 -2.39 -2.72
N VAL A 111 14.44 -3.55 -3.33
CA VAL A 111 14.29 -4.83 -2.61
C VAL A 111 15.57 -5.18 -1.85
N ARG A 112 16.72 -5.14 -2.51
CA ARG A 112 18.02 -5.48 -1.92
C ARG A 112 18.38 -4.55 -0.76
N ARG A 113 18.20 -3.24 -0.93
CA ARG A 113 18.52 -2.23 0.10
C ARG A 113 17.57 -2.31 1.28
N SER A 114 16.25 -2.35 1.04
CA SER A 114 15.27 -2.42 2.12
C SER A 114 15.43 -3.68 2.96
N ALA A 115 15.73 -4.83 2.33
CA ALA A 115 16.00 -6.05 3.08
C ALA A 115 17.32 -6.00 3.88
N ALA A 116 18.35 -5.36 3.34
CA ALA A 116 19.59 -5.12 4.08
C ALA A 116 19.38 -4.23 5.31
N GLU A 117 18.68 -3.10 5.14
CA GLU A 117 18.35 -2.19 6.25
C GLU A 117 17.46 -2.86 7.30
N ALA A 118 16.45 -3.63 6.87
CA ALA A 118 15.56 -4.37 7.77
C ALA A 118 16.35 -5.28 8.73
N ARG A 119 17.37 -5.99 8.24
CA ARG A 119 18.23 -6.84 9.08
C ARG A 119 18.99 -6.07 10.15
N THR A 120 19.39 -4.82 9.89
CA THR A 120 20.18 -4.02 10.85
C THR A 120 19.38 -3.65 12.10
N VAL A 121 18.05 -3.57 11.97
CA VAL A 121 17.14 -3.17 13.06
C VAL A 121 16.15 -4.28 13.47
N GLY A 122 16.27 -5.47 12.88
CA GLY A 122 15.30 -6.55 13.08
C GLY A 122 13.90 -6.22 12.55
N GLY A 123 13.80 -5.33 11.57
CA GLY A 123 12.55 -4.90 10.95
C GLY A 123 11.94 -6.00 10.09
N ARG A 124 10.60 -6.07 10.05
CA ARG A 124 9.89 -6.97 9.14
C ARG A 124 9.75 -6.33 7.75
N VAL A 125 10.10 -7.06 6.70
CA VAL A 125 9.97 -6.60 5.32
C VAL A 125 9.41 -7.72 4.44
N ALA A 126 8.47 -7.33 3.58
CA ALA A 126 7.92 -8.18 2.53
C ALA A 126 7.94 -7.40 1.22
N CYS A 127 8.35 -8.01 0.11
CA CYS A 127 8.59 -7.32 -1.16
C CYS A 127 7.76 -7.92 -2.29
N GLY A 128 7.25 -7.05 -3.16
CA GLY A 128 6.46 -7.43 -4.33
C GLY A 128 7.27 -8.13 -5.44
N ALA A 129 6.84 -9.33 -5.83
CA ALA A 129 7.28 -10.06 -7.01
C ALA A 129 6.11 -10.15 -8.02
N GLY A 130 6.30 -9.58 -9.20
CA GLY A 130 5.34 -9.56 -10.30
C GLY A 130 6.00 -9.96 -11.61
N THR A 131 5.60 -9.31 -12.71
CA THR A 131 6.13 -9.58 -14.06
C THR A 131 6.35 -8.30 -14.87
N ASP A 132 6.54 -7.17 -14.19
CA ASP A 132 6.62 -5.84 -14.78
C ASP A 132 7.95 -5.56 -15.50
N GLN A 133 8.90 -6.51 -15.49
CA GLN A 133 10.08 -6.47 -16.34
C GLN A 133 9.80 -6.90 -17.79
N LEU A 134 8.67 -7.56 -18.03
CA LEU A 134 8.26 -7.90 -19.39
C LEU A 134 7.85 -6.62 -20.13
N ASP A 135 8.43 -6.41 -21.30
CA ASP A 135 8.12 -5.25 -22.14
C ASP A 135 6.62 -5.27 -22.51
N PRO A 136 5.84 -4.23 -22.14
CA PRO A 136 4.43 -4.14 -22.47
C PRO A 136 4.14 -4.27 -23.98
N ALA A 137 5.03 -3.81 -24.85
CA ALA A 137 4.86 -3.91 -26.30
C ALA A 137 4.99 -5.37 -26.79
N VAL A 138 5.89 -6.14 -26.17
CA VAL A 138 6.04 -7.59 -26.46
C VAL A 138 4.81 -8.34 -25.94
N VAL A 139 4.40 -8.07 -24.70
CA VAL A 139 3.22 -8.69 -24.07
C VAL A 139 1.95 -8.40 -24.86
N ALA A 140 1.80 -7.18 -25.40
CA ALA A 140 0.64 -6.81 -26.21
C ALA A 140 0.50 -7.65 -27.49
N GLY A 141 1.63 -8.15 -28.04
CA GLY A 141 1.68 -9.01 -29.21
C GLY A 141 1.48 -10.51 -28.92
N TRP A 142 1.35 -10.92 -27.66
CA TRP A 142 1.08 -12.31 -27.31
C TRP A 142 -0.37 -12.71 -27.55
N GLU A 143 -0.55 -13.92 -28.07
CA GLU A 143 -1.86 -14.53 -28.25
C GLU A 143 -2.37 -15.14 -26.94
N PRO A 144 -3.61 -14.87 -26.50
CA PRO A 144 -4.17 -15.47 -25.30
C PRO A 144 -4.19 -17.01 -25.35
N GLY A 145 -3.67 -17.62 -24.29
CA GLY A 145 -3.51 -19.06 -24.09
C GLY A 145 -2.40 -19.71 -24.90
N ASP A 146 -1.49 -18.92 -25.48
CA ASP A 146 -0.23 -19.43 -26.01
C ASP A 146 0.63 -20.01 -24.87
N PRO A 147 0.99 -21.30 -24.89
CA PRO A 147 1.87 -21.90 -23.90
C PRO A 147 3.23 -21.20 -23.77
N ALA A 148 3.77 -20.64 -24.85
CA ALA A 148 5.04 -19.91 -24.81
C ALA A 148 4.93 -18.59 -24.03
N ALA A 149 3.80 -17.90 -24.19
CA ALA A 149 3.51 -16.67 -23.44
C ALA A 149 3.31 -16.97 -21.94
N LEU A 150 2.56 -18.02 -21.61
CA LEU A 150 2.38 -18.47 -20.22
C LEU A 150 3.71 -18.89 -19.56
N ALA A 151 4.59 -19.56 -20.32
CA ALA A 151 5.94 -19.90 -19.85
C ALA A 151 6.78 -18.65 -19.60
N ALA A 152 6.77 -17.68 -20.52
CA ALA A 152 7.51 -16.41 -20.34
C ALA A 152 7.02 -15.61 -19.11
N VAL A 153 5.71 -15.58 -18.86
CA VAL A 153 5.13 -14.99 -17.65
C VAL A 153 5.57 -15.73 -16.39
N THR A 154 5.59 -17.05 -16.43
CA THR A 154 6.06 -17.89 -15.31
C THR A 154 7.53 -17.62 -15.00
N ASP A 155 8.39 -17.58 -16.03
CA ASP A 155 9.81 -17.32 -15.85
C ASP A 155 10.08 -15.90 -15.34
N ALA A 156 9.29 -14.92 -15.77
CA ALA A 156 9.34 -13.56 -15.23
C ALA A 156 9.00 -13.52 -13.74
N TYR A 157 7.96 -14.23 -13.30
CA TYR A 157 7.66 -14.35 -11.87
C TYR A 157 8.82 -14.98 -11.11
N ARG A 158 9.38 -16.10 -11.62
CA ARG A 158 10.48 -16.83 -10.97
C ARG A 158 11.72 -15.95 -10.79
N GLU A 159 12.06 -15.15 -11.79
CA GLU A 159 13.15 -14.17 -11.69
C GLU A 159 12.93 -13.23 -10.50
N GLN A 160 11.76 -12.60 -10.41
CA GLN A 160 11.49 -11.64 -9.34
C GLN A 160 11.39 -12.29 -7.96
N VAL A 161 10.79 -13.48 -7.87
CA VAL A 161 10.73 -14.27 -6.63
C VAL A 161 12.14 -14.56 -6.12
N ARG A 162 13.05 -15.00 -6.99
CA ARG A 162 14.45 -15.25 -6.63
C ARG A 162 15.13 -13.99 -6.12
N VAL A 163 14.97 -12.85 -6.80
CA VAL A 163 15.53 -11.55 -6.32
C VAL A 163 15.05 -11.22 -4.89
N VAL A 164 13.76 -11.40 -4.60
CA VAL A 164 13.21 -11.12 -3.28
C VAL A 164 13.73 -12.07 -2.21
N GLN A 165 13.79 -13.38 -2.52
CA GLN A 165 14.29 -14.41 -1.60
C GLN A 165 15.79 -14.28 -1.34
N ASP A 166 16.60 -14.04 -2.38
CA ASP A 166 18.05 -13.83 -2.27
C ASP A 166 18.37 -12.58 -1.42
N ALA A 167 17.50 -11.56 -1.50
CA ALA A 167 17.60 -10.39 -0.63
C ALA A 167 17.23 -10.69 0.83
N GLY A 168 16.60 -11.84 1.11
CA GLY A 168 16.16 -12.26 2.44
C GLY A 168 14.85 -11.62 2.91
N ALA A 169 14.00 -11.17 1.97
CA ALA A 169 12.69 -10.60 2.27
C ALA A 169 11.56 -11.62 2.02
N GLN A 170 10.43 -11.47 2.73
CA GLN A 170 9.25 -12.29 2.47
C GLN A 170 8.66 -11.92 1.10
N VAL A 171 8.29 -12.91 0.29
CA VAL A 171 7.72 -12.67 -1.04
C VAL A 171 6.25 -12.27 -0.93
N ILE A 172 5.86 -11.20 -1.61
CA ILE A 172 4.47 -10.89 -1.93
C ILE A 172 4.27 -11.17 -3.43
N VAL A 173 3.54 -12.23 -3.77
CA VAL A 173 3.23 -12.55 -5.16
C VAL A 173 2.14 -11.60 -5.64
N MET A 174 2.53 -10.63 -6.45
CA MET A 174 1.65 -9.59 -7.00
C MET A 174 0.85 -10.11 -8.18
N ALA A 175 -0.34 -9.56 -8.40
CA ALA A 175 -1.04 -9.71 -9.66
C ALA A 175 -0.19 -9.20 -10.85
N SER A 176 -0.33 -9.85 -12.00
CA SER A 176 0.46 -9.62 -13.21
C SER A 176 -0.42 -9.15 -14.37
N ARG A 177 -0.13 -7.96 -14.91
CA ARG A 177 -0.76 -7.47 -16.15
C ARG A 177 -0.51 -8.40 -17.34
N ALA A 178 0.67 -9.01 -17.41
CA ALA A 178 1.01 -9.93 -18.47
C ALA A 178 0.18 -11.22 -18.37
N LEU A 179 0.01 -11.77 -17.16
CA LEU A 179 -0.86 -12.92 -16.95
C LEU A 179 -2.31 -12.59 -17.26
N ALA A 180 -2.80 -11.43 -16.82
CA ALA A 180 -4.16 -10.95 -17.13
C ALA A 180 -4.42 -10.88 -18.64
N ARG A 181 -3.39 -10.50 -19.41
CA ARG A 181 -3.45 -10.43 -20.87
C ARG A 181 -3.51 -11.80 -21.55
N VAL A 182 -2.74 -12.78 -21.06
CA VAL A 182 -2.53 -14.04 -21.78
C VAL A 182 -3.33 -15.23 -21.25
N ALA A 183 -3.71 -15.26 -19.97
CA ALA A 183 -4.50 -16.36 -19.44
C ALA A 183 -5.98 -16.20 -19.83
N ARG A 184 -6.61 -17.31 -20.21
CA ARG A 184 -8.01 -17.40 -20.67
C ARG A 184 -8.92 -18.14 -19.72
N SER A 185 -8.36 -18.88 -18.77
CA SER A 185 -9.15 -19.71 -17.86
C SER A 185 -8.52 -19.83 -16.48
N PRO A 186 -9.31 -20.15 -15.44
CA PRO A 186 -8.81 -20.40 -14.09
C PRO A 186 -7.66 -21.43 -14.03
N GLU A 187 -7.69 -22.45 -14.88
CA GLU A 187 -6.67 -23.50 -14.93
C GLU A 187 -5.31 -22.98 -15.42
N GLU A 188 -5.30 -21.99 -16.33
CA GLU A 188 -4.07 -21.35 -16.79
C GLU A 188 -3.47 -20.46 -15.69
N TYR A 189 -4.31 -19.75 -14.90
CA TYR A 189 -3.85 -19.05 -13.70
C TYR A 189 -3.28 -20.04 -12.67
N ALA A 190 -4.01 -21.10 -12.34
CA ALA A 190 -3.57 -22.12 -11.40
C ALA A 190 -2.21 -22.71 -11.80
N ARG A 191 -2.03 -23.07 -13.07
CA ARG A 191 -0.74 -23.62 -13.57
C ARG A 191 0.43 -22.66 -13.36
N VAL A 192 0.24 -21.36 -13.61
CA VAL A 192 1.29 -20.35 -13.41
C VAL A 192 1.58 -20.19 -11.91
N TYR A 193 0.55 -20.04 -11.08
CA TYR A 193 0.74 -19.88 -9.63
C TYR A 193 1.31 -21.13 -8.97
N ASP A 194 0.94 -22.34 -9.39
CA ASP A 194 1.54 -23.61 -8.95
C ASP A 194 3.06 -23.61 -9.17
N ALA A 195 3.49 -23.21 -10.36
CA ALA A 195 4.89 -23.15 -10.74
C ALA A 195 5.69 -22.08 -9.98
N VAL A 196 5.04 -20.97 -9.62
CA VAL A 196 5.64 -19.87 -8.84
C VAL A 196 5.74 -20.25 -7.35
N LEU A 197 4.66 -20.79 -6.78
CA LEU A 197 4.61 -21.19 -5.37
C LEU A 197 5.50 -22.40 -5.06
N ALA A 198 5.78 -23.24 -6.05
CA ALA A 198 6.75 -24.34 -5.92
C ALA A 198 8.20 -23.84 -5.70
N GLU A 199 8.56 -22.64 -6.17
CA GLU A 199 9.89 -22.03 -5.99
C GLU A 199 10.00 -21.25 -4.67
N ALA A 200 8.89 -21.08 -3.94
CA ALA A 200 8.87 -20.31 -2.71
C ALA A 200 9.60 -21.03 -1.58
N GLU A 201 10.70 -20.44 -1.09
CA GLU A 201 11.50 -21.01 0.01
C GLU A 201 10.83 -20.84 1.38
N ALA A 202 9.97 -19.84 1.52
CA ALA A 202 9.20 -19.54 2.71
C ALA A 202 7.74 -19.17 2.36
N PRO A 203 6.80 -19.21 3.31
CA PRO A 203 5.42 -18.83 3.05
C PRO A 203 5.27 -17.40 2.50
N VAL A 204 4.61 -17.28 1.35
CA VAL A 204 4.41 -16.02 0.62
C VAL A 204 3.11 -15.33 1.04
N ILE A 205 2.98 -14.05 0.69
CA ILE A 205 1.71 -13.34 0.73
C ILE A 205 1.16 -13.28 -0.71
N LEU A 206 -0.03 -13.82 -0.96
CA LEU A 206 -0.69 -13.65 -2.27
C LEU A 206 -1.41 -12.30 -2.31
N HIS A 207 -1.29 -11.55 -3.41
CA HIS A 207 -1.92 -10.25 -3.55
C HIS A 207 -2.90 -10.20 -4.71
N TRP A 208 -4.19 -10.06 -4.38
CA TRP A 208 -5.26 -9.80 -5.33
C TRP A 208 -5.57 -8.30 -5.38
N LEU A 209 -5.13 -7.65 -6.45
CA LEU A 209 -5.33 -6.23 -6.70
C LEU A 209 -6.54 -6.01 -7.63
N GLY A 210 -7.48 -5.15 -7.24
CA GLY A 210 -8.65 -4.83 -8.04
C GLY A 210 -8.41 -3.78 -9.13
N THR A 211 -9.35 -3.69 -10.07
CA THR A 211 -9.28 -2.83 -11.27
C THR A 211 -9.32 -1.32 -10.98
N MET A 212 -9.81 -0.92 -9.80
CA MET A 212 -9.76 0.48 -9.37
C MET A 212 -8.33 0.98 -9.13
N PHE A 213 -7.41 0.07 -8.77
CA PHE A 213 -5.98 0.35 -8.63
C PHE A 213 -5.22 0.10 -9.93
N ASP A 214 -5.61 -0.91 -10.69
CA ASP A 214 -4.98 -1.21 -11.98
C ASP A 214 -5.99 -1.75 -13.00
N PRO A 215 -6.50 -0.90 -13.91
CA PRO A 215 -7.49 -1.32 -14.89
C PRO A 215 -7.01 -2.44 -15.83
N ALA A 216 -5.70 -2.66 -15.97
CA ALA A 216 -5.15 -3.72 -16.80
C ALA A 216 -5.28 -5.12 -16.17
N LEU A 217 -5.78 -5.21 -14.93
CA LEU A 217 -6.08 -6.47 -14.24
C LEU A 217 -7.54 -6.91 -14.36
N ALA A 218 -8.32 -6.34 -15.28
CA ALA A 218 -9.69 -6.78 -15.53
C ALA A 218 -9.74 -8.29 -15.85
N GLY A 219 -10.73 -8.98 -15.30
CA GLY A 219 -10.90 -10.43 -15.45
C GLY A 219 -9.83 -11.28 -14.77
N TYR A 220 -9.05 -10.74 -13.83
CA TYR A 220 -8.06 -11.51 -13.08
C TYR A 220 -8.70 -12.77 -12.46
N TRP A 221 -7.99 -13.90 -12.51
CA TRP A 221 -8.48 -15.25 -12.20
C TRP A 221 -9.31 -15.95 -13.29
N GLY A 222 -9.53 -15.30 -14.45
CA GLY A 222 -10.09 -15.97 -15.64
C GLY A 222 -11.60 -16.16 -15.62
N THR A 223 -12.33 -15.34 -14.84
CA THR A 223 -13.78 -15.47 -14.62
C THR A 223 -14.60 -14.31 -15.20
N CYS A 224 -14.08 -13.59 -16.18
CA CYS A 224 -14.79 -12.51 -16.90
C CYS A 224 -15.49 -11.49 -15.98
N ASP A 225 -14.77 -11.03 -14.95
CA ASP A 225 -15.21 -10.07 -13.92
C ASP A 225 -16.27 -10.57 -12.92
N ASP A 226 -16.64 -11.86 -12.93
CA ASP A 226 -17.39 -12.47 -11.83
C ASP A 226 -16.48 -12.61 -10.60
N VAL A 227 -16.65 -11.69 -9.66
CA VAL A 227 -15.89 -11.65 -8.40
C VAL A 227 -16.15 -12.89 -7.55
N ALA A 228 -17.39 -13.40 -7.50
CA ALA A 228 -17.70 -14.57 -6.69
C ALA A 228 -16.98 -15.81 -7.23
N ALA A 229 -17.04 -16.03 -8.55
CA ALA A 229 -16.30 -17.10 -9.21
C ALA A 229 -14.77 -16.94 -9.07
N ALA A 230 -14.25 -15.71 -9.20
CA ALA A 230 -12.83 -15.42 -8.96
C ALA A 230 -12.41 -15.76 -7.52
N THR A 231 -13.30 -15.52 -6.55
CA THR A 231 -13.07 -15.86 -5.15
C THR A 231 -12.97 -17.37 -4.94
N ASP A 232 -13.80 -18.15 -5.64
CA ASP A 232 -13.74 -19.61 -5.60
C ASP A 232 -12.39 -20.12 -6.11
N VAL A 233 -11.97 -19.64 -7.29
CA VAL A 233 -10.66 -19.96 -7.88
C VAL A 233 -9.52 -19.59 -6.92
N PHE A 234 -9.58 -18.39 -6.33
CA PHE A 234 -8.54 -17.91 -5.43
C PHE A 234 -8.46 -18.73 -4.14
N VAL A 235 -9.60 -19.07 -3.53
CA VAL A 235 -9.65 -19.89 -2.32
C VAL A 235 -9.18 -21.32 -2.59
N ASP A 236 -9.51 -21.89 -3.76
CA ASP A 236 -9.03 -23.22 -4.14
C ASP A 236 -7.50 -23.22 -4.38
N LEU A 237 -6.94 -22.16 -4.98
CA LEU A 237 -5.49 -21.98 -5.07
C LEU A 237 -4.85 -21.92 -3.68
N VAL A 238 -5.40 -21.12 -2.76
CA VAL A 238 -4.89 -21.03 -1.38
C VAL A 238 -4.97 -22.39 -0.68
N ARG A 239 -6.08 -23.11 -0.82
CA ARG A 239 -6.25 -24.46 -0.24
C ARG A 239 -5.20 -25.43 -0.77
N ALA A 240 -4.93 -25.42 -2.07
CA ALA A 240 -3.94 -26.30 -2.69
C ALA A 240 -2.50 -26.03 -2.18
N HIS A 241 -2.22 -24.79 -1.77
CA HIS A 241 -0.87 -24.33 -1.38
C HIS A 241 -0.77 -23.80 0.04
N GLN A 242 -1.63 -24.21 0.98
CA GLN A 242 -1.65 -23.66 2.34
C GLN A 242 -0.28 -23.65 3.03
N GLY A 243 0.53 -24.71 2.82
CA GLY A 243 1.88 -24.79 3.37
C GLY A 243 2.88 -23.75 2.84
N ARG A 244 2.53 -23.05 1.75
CA ARG A 244 3.35 -22.03 1.08
C ARG A 244 2.74 -20.62 1.19
N VAL A 245 1.61 -20.44 1.88
CA VAL A 245 0.90 -19.15 1.95
C VAL A 245 0.81 -18.70 3.42
N ASP A 246 1.53 -17.63 3.77
CA ASP A 246 1.41 -16.95 5.07
C ASP A 246 0.05 -16.25 5.19
N GLY A 247 -0.36 -15.62 4.10
CA GLY A 247 -1.63 -14.93 4.02
C GLY A 247 -1.95 -14.40 2.64
N VAL A 248 -3.10 -13.74 2.56
CA VAL A 248 -3.57 -13.08 1.34
C VAL A 248 -3.88 -11.63 1.62
N LYS A 249 -3.53 -10.76 0.68
CA LYS A 249 -3.97 -9.36 0.64
C LYS A 249 -4.99 -9.19 -0.48
N VAL A 250 -6.17 -8.68 -0.15
CA VAL A 250 -7.21 -8.37 -1.13
C VAL A 250 -7.51 -6.87 -1.13
N SER A 251 -7.39 -6.24 -2.29
CA SER A 251 -7.59 -4.81 -2.50
C SER A 251 -8.75 -4.56 -3.48
N LEU A 252 -9.97 -4.90 -3.03
CA LEU A 252 -11.22 -4.69 -3.78
C LEU A 252 -12.09 -3.55 -3.21
N LEU A 253 -11.71 -2.95 -2.08
CA LEU A 253 -12.44 -1.88 -1.38
C LEU A 253 -13.89 -2.26 -1.01
N ASP A 254 -14.12 -3.55 -0.75
CA ASP A 254 -15.39 -4.13 -0.33
C ASP A 254 -15.20 -4.94 0.96
N ALA A 255 -15.62 -4.34 2.08
CA ALA A 255 -15.50 -4.95 3.40
C ALA A 255 -16.39 -6.18 3.59
N GLY A 256 -17.52 -6.27 2.88
CA GLY A 256 -18.40 -7.44 2.94
C GLY A 256 -17.73 -8.64 2.29
N HIS A 257 -17.22 -8.43 1.08
CA HIS A 257 -16.43 -9.43 0.36
C HIS A 257 -15.21 -9.89 1.19
N GLU A 258 -14.48 -8.96 1.82
CA GLU A 258 -13.34 -9.31 2.66
C GLU A 258 -13.73 -10.18 3.86
N LYS A 259 -14.83 -9.83 4.58
CA LYS A 259 -15.33 -10.61 5.71
C LYS A 259 -15.72 -12.04 5.30
N ASP A 260 -16.35 -12.20 4.14
CA ASP A 260 -16.72 -13.50 3.59
C ASP A 260 -15.48 -14.33 3.22
N LEU A 261 -14.50 -13.73 2.55
CA LEU A 261 -13.24 -14.39 2.24
C LEU A 261 -12.51 -14.85 3.52
N ARG A 262 -12.46 -13.99 4.54
CA ARG A 262 -11.86 -14.34 5.85
C ARG A 262 -12.51 -15.59 6.45
N ALA A 263 -13.84 -15.67 6.42
CA ALA A 263 -14.57 -16.80 6.95
C ALA A 263 -14.26 -18.09 6.18
N ARG A 264 -14.10 -18.01 4.85
CA ARG A 264 -13.70 -19.15 4.00
C ARG A 264 -12.27 -19.61 4.27
N LEU A 265 -11.35 -18.69 4.51
CA LEU A 265 -9.96 -19.01 4.84
C LEU A 265 -9.84 -19.66 6.23
N ALA A 266 -10.65 -19.20 7.19
CA ALA A 266 -10.62 -19.68 8.57
C ALA A 266 -11.04 -21.15 8.74
N VAL A 267 -11.79 -21.72 7.78
CA VAL A 267 -12.20 -23.13 7.81
C VAL A 267 -11.26 -24.06 7.05
N LEU A 268 -10.20 -23.53 6.42
CA LEU A 268 -9.20 -24.37 5.78
C LEU A 268 -8.41 -25.11 6.85
N ASP A 269 -8.33 -26.44 6.74
CA ASP A 269 -7.62 -27.29 7.69
C ASP A 269 -6.10 -27.03 7.55
N PRO A 270 -5.39 -26.53 8.57
CA PRO A 270 -3.95 -26.38 8.51
C PRO A 270 -3.20 -27.73 8.51
N GLY A 271 -3.91 -28.84 8.75
CA GLY A 271 -3.32 -30.13 9.05
C GLY A 271 -2.89 -30.24 10.52
N ALA A 272 -2.57 -31.46 10.95
CA ALA A 272 -2.12 -31.74 12.31
C ALA A 272 -0.63 -32.10 12.36
N GLY A 273 0.14 -31.44 13.22
CA GLY A 273 1.53 -31.77 13.52
C GLY A 273 2.42 -30.54 13.78
N PRO A 274 3.65 -30.74 14.28
CA PRO A 274 4.58 -29.64 14.59
C PRO A 274 5.10 -28.89 13.35
N ALA A 275 4.86 -29.42 12.16
CA ALA A 275 5.19 -28.82 10.87
C ALA A 275 3.94 -28.31 10.10
N ALA A 276 2.75 -28.38 10.70
CA ALA A 276 1.54 -27.89 10.08
C ALA A 276 1.61 -26.35 9.96
N PRO A 277 1.31 -25.77 8.80
CA PRO A 277 1.25 -24.31 8.64
C PRO A 277 0.25 -23.69 9.62
N GLY A 278 0.49 -22.44 10.02
CA GLY A 278 -0.51 -21.67 10.76
C GLY A 278 -1.76 -21.39 9.91
N PRO A 279 -2.82 -20.81 10.49
CA PRO A 279 -3.97 -20.36 9.71
C PRO A 279 -3.52 -19.31 8.68
N VAL A 280 -4.06 -19.40 7.46
CA VAL A 280 -3.81 -18.42 6.41
C VAL A 280 -4.36 -17.06 6.84
N ARG A 281 -3.48 -16.07 6.94
CA ARG A 281 -3.85 -14.71 7.36
C ARG A 281 -4.61 -14.00 6.24
N LEU A 282 -5.54 -13.14 6.64
CA LEU A 282 -6.10 -12.15 5.74
C LEU A 282 -5.52 -10.78 6.12
N TYR A 283 -4.71 -10.23 5.22
CA TYR A 283 -4.22 -8.86 5.30
C TYR A 283 -5.22 -7.95 4.59
N THR A 284 -5.90 -7.08 5.33
CA THR A 284 -6.77 -6.10 4.68
C THR A 284 -5.94 -5.20 3.77
N GLY A 285 -6.39 -5.11 2.52
CA GLY A 285 -5.93 -4.14 1.53
C GLY A 285 -6.98 -3.08 1.25
N ASP A 286 -7.96 -2.93 2.15
CA ASP A 286 -9.08 -2.00 2.05
C ASP A 286 -8.77 -0.69 2.80
N ASP A 287 -8.25 0.29 2.06
CA ASP A 287 -7.92 1.61 2.59
C ASP A 287 -9.16 2.49 2.90
N PHE A 288 -10.39 2.00 2.65
CA PHE A 288 -11.63 2.68 3.00
C PHE A 288 -12.21 2.20 4.34
N ASN A 289 -12.10 0.90 4.61
CA ASN A 289 -12.79 0.22 5.72
C ASN A 289 -11.84 -0.39 6.76
N TYR A 290 -10.54 -0.08 6.69
CA TYR A 290 -9.53 -0.57 7.63
C TYR A 290 -9.87 -0.42 9.13
N PRO A 291 -10.58 0.62 9.64
CA PRO A 291 -10.86 0.70 11.07
C PRO A 291 -11.68 -0.49 11.58
N GLU A 292 -12.74 -0.87 10.87
CA GLU A 292 -13.58 -2.01 11.27
C GLU A 292 -12.91 -3.36 10.99
N LEU A 293 -12.14 -3.47 9.89
CA LEU A 293 -11.52 -4.73 9.47
C LEU A 293 -10.33 -5.11 10.37
N VAL A 294 -9.49 -4.13 10.72
CA VAL A 294 -8.33 -4.33 11.59
C VAL A 294 -8.74 -4.54 13.04
N VAL A 295 -9.65 -3.73 13.59
CA VAL A 295 -10.13 -3.93 14.98
C VAL A 295 -10.92 -5.22 15.09
N GLY A 296 -11.74 -5.53 14.10
CA GLY A 296 -12.59 -6.71 14.09
C GLY A 296 -13.83 -6.57 14.97
N ASP A 297 -14.60 -7.65 15.06
CA ASP A 297 -15.88 -7.72 15.77
C ASP A 297 -15.81 -8.49 17.10
N GLY A 298 -14.59 -8.72 17.60
CA GLY A 298 -14.31 -9.54 18.77
C GLY A 298 -14.32 -11.06 18.53
N ARG A 299 -14.76 -11.51 17.35
CA ARG A 299 -14.69 -12.93 16.93
C ARG A 299 -13.63 -13.14 15.86
N ALA A 300 -13.58 -12.24 14.89
CA ALA A 300 -12.65 -12.29 13.78
C ALA A 300 -12.11 -10.89 13.47
N HIS A 301 -10.90 -10.86 12.91
CA HIS A 301 -10.22 -9.64 12.49
C HIS A 301 -9.34 -9.95 11.28
N SER A 302 -8.97 -8.90 10.56
CA SER A 302 -7.94 -8.96 9.53
C SER A 302 -6.64 -8.41 10.11
N ASP A 303 -5.52 -8.99 9.69
CA ASP A 303 -4.20 -8.33 9.75
C ASP A 303 -4.19 -7.17 8.73
N ALA A 304 -3.10 -6.40 8.62
CA ALA A 304 -3.06 -5.22 7.75
C ALA A 304 -1.88 -5.22 6.77
N LEU A 305 -2.14 -4.90 5.50
CA LEU A 305 -1.13 -4.51 4.52
C LEU A 305 -1.70 -3.36 3.68
N LEU A 306 -1.52 -2.14 4.15
CA LEU A 306 -2.27 -0.97 3.69
C LEU A 306 -1.36 0.15 3.16
N GLY A 307 -1.82 0.82 2.10
CA GLY A 307 -1.17 2.04 1.61
C GLY A 307 -1.40 3.21 2.55
N ILE A 308 -2.62 3.34 3.11
CA ILE A 308 -2.94 4.42 4.04
C ILE A 308 -2.08 4.37 5.30
N PHE A 309 -1.64 3.19 5.74
CA PHE A 309 -0.74 3.04 6.89
C PHE A 309 0.61 3.72 6.69
N ALA A 310 1.07 3.93 5.45
CA ALA A 310 2.24 4.76 5.18
C ALA A 310 1.96 6.25 5.44
N ALA A 311 0.75 6.74 5.20
CA ALA A 311 0.38 8.12 5.52
C ALA A 311 0.04 8.31 7.01
N ILE A 312 -0.53 7.29 7.66
CA ILE A 312 -1.08 7.39 9.02
C ILE A 312 -0.27 6.61 10.08
N TYR A 313 0.97 6.22 9.78
CA TYR A 313 1.80 5.34 10.63
C TYR A 313 1.80 5.69 12.14
N PRO A 314 1.82 6.97 12.58
CA PRO A 314 1.79 7.27 14.01
C PRO A 314 0.45 6.89 14.65
N ALA A 315 -0.67 7.18 13.97
CA ALA A 315 -2.00 6.83 14.43
C ALA A 315 -2.23 5.31 14.38
N ALA A 316 -1.80 4.65 13.30
CA ALA A 316 -1.87 3.18 13.16
C ALA A 316 -1.08 2.48 14.28
N SER A 317 0.16 2.87 14.51
CA SER A 317 0.99 2.37 15.63
C SER A 317 0.29 2.54 16.98
N THR A 318 -0.22 3.73 17.25
CA THR A 318 -0.92 4.03 18.52
C THR A 318 -2.18 3.17 18.68
N ALA A 319 -2.92 2.92 17.60
CA ALA A 319 -4.11 2.07 17.62
C ALA A 319 -3.76 0.60 17.86
N LEU A 320 -2.70 0.08 17.21
CA LEU A 320 -2.23 -1.29 17.42
C LEU A 320 -1.72 -1.50 18.85
N GLY A 321 -1.01 -0.52 19.41
CA GLY A 321 -0.62 -0.55 20.83
C GLY A 321 -1.82 -0.54 21.77
N ALA A 322 -2.90 0.17 21.43
CA ALA A 322 -4.14 0.12 22.19
C ALA A 322 -4.84 -1.25 22.10
N LEU A 323 -4.79 -1.93 20.95
CA LEU A 323 -5.29 -3.30 20.79
C LEU A 323 -4.52 -4.29 21.68
N ASP A 324 -3.19 -4.23 21.65
CA ASP A 324 -2.31 -5.06 22.49
C ASP A 324 -2.57 -4.84 23.98
N ALA A 325 -2.90 -3.60 24.37
CA ALA A 325 -3.26 -3.26 25.74
C ALA A 325 -4.71 -3.64 26.12
N GLY A 326 -5.49 -4.27 25.23
CA GLY A 326 -6.87 -4.68 25.50
C GLY A 326 -7.90 -3.54 25.44
N HIS A 327 -7.64 -2.49 24.65
CA HIS A 327 -8.53 -1.32 24.50
C HIS A 327 -9.08 -1.17 23.06
N PRO A 328 -9.93 -2.10 22.59
CA PRO A 328 -10.40 -2.10 21.19
C PRO A 328 -11.21 -0.84 20.83
N ASP A 329 -12.04 -0.32 21.73
CA ASP A 329 -12.81 0.91 21.47
C ASP A 329 -11.91 2.12 21.24
N ARG A 330 -10.79 2.19 21.98
CA ARG A 330 -9.78 3.23 21.80
C ARG A 330 -9.06 3.08 20.47
N ALA A 331 -8.66 1.86 20.12
CA ALA A 331 -8.03 1.57 18.84
C ALA A 331 -8.94 1.95 17.67
N HIS A 332 -10.22 1.55 17.73
CA HIS A 332 -11.23 1.92 16.76
C HIS A 332 -11.39 3.44 16.66
N ALA A 333 -11.52 4.14 17.79
CA ALA A 333 -11.65 5.60 17.78
C ALA A 333 -10.44 6.32 17.15
N ILE A 334 -9.22 5.78 17.30
CA ILE A 334 -8.02 6.32 16.65
C ILE A 334 -8.07 6.10 15.14
N LEU A 335 -8.30 4.87 14.67
CA LEU A 335 -8.36 4.57 13.23
C LEU A 335 -9.54 5.26 12.54
N ALA A 336 -10.71 5.31 13.18
CA ALA A 336 -11.88 6.02 12.65
C ALA A 336 -11.62 7.53 12.49
N SER A 337 -10.76 8.11 13.33
CA SER A 337 -10.39 9.54 13.20
C SER A 337 -9.60 9.84 11.92
N THR A 338 -8.99 8.83 11.30
CA THR A 338 -8.21 8.95 10.06
C THR A 338 -9.00 8.50 8.82
N GLU A 339 -10.20 7.93 8.99
CA GLU A 339 -10.98 7.32 7.91
C GLU A 339 -11.32 8.32 6.79
N ALA A 340 -11.77 9.52 7.15
CA ALA A 340 -12.10 10.56 6.18
C ALA A 340 -10.87 10.99 5.35
N LEU A 341 -9.67 10.99 5.95
CA LEU A 341 -8.43 11.23 5.22
C LEU A 341 -8.13 10.07 4.27
N GLY A 342 -8.26 8.83 4.74
CA GLY A 342 -8.06 7.62 3.92
C GLY A 342 -8.95 7.61 2.67
N ARG A 343 -10.26 7.75 2.87
CA ARG A 343 -11.24 7.82 1.76
C ARG A 343 -10.92 8.93 0.76
N HIS A 344 -10.48 10.10 1.23
CA HIS A 344 -10.10 11.22 0.36
C HIS A 344 -8.83 10.95 -0.46
N VAL A 345 -7.79 10.41 0.18
CA VAL A 345 -6.53 10.04 -0.49
C VAL A 345 -6.78 9.02 -1.60
N PHE A 346 -7.67 8.05 -1.35
CA PHE A 346 -7.99 6.96 -2.27
C PHE A 346 -9.24 7.20 -3.14
N THR A 347 -9.77 8.43 -3.18
CA THR A 347 -10.90 8.80 -4.04
C THR A 347 -10.58 8.58 -5.53
N ALA A 348 -11.56 8.20 -6.34
CA ALA A 348 -11.40 8.00 -7.77
C ALA A 348 -10.79 9.24 -8.48
N PRO A 349 -9.91 9.05 -9.49
CA PRO A 349 -9.22 7.82 -9.87
C PRO A 349 -8.26 7.31 -8.79
N THR A 350 -8.51 6.09 -8.29
CA THR A 350 -7.89 5.59 -7.05
C THR A 350 -6.39 5.40 -7.19
N TYR A 351 -5.89 4.93 -8.34
CA TYR A 351 -4.47 4.69 -8.64
C TYR A 351 -3.52 5.91 -8.48
N TYR A 352 -4.05 7.12 -8.26
CA TYR A 352 -3.26 8.30 -7.87
C TYR A 352 -3.23 8.57 -6.36
N TYR A 353 -3.65 7.63 -5.51
CA TYR A 353 -3.60 7.78 -4.04
C TYR A 353 -2.17 8.03 -3.53
N LYS A 354 -1.16 7.43 -4.19
CA LYS A 354 0.26 7.63 -3.91
C LYS A 354 0.69 9.10 -3.97
N THR A 355 0.03 9.94 -4.78
CA THR A 355 0.26 11.39 -4.79
C THR A 355 -0.12 12.02 -3.45
N GLY A 356 -1.23 11.59 -2.84
CA GLY A 356 -1.65 12.05 -1.52
C GLY A 356 -0.69 11.58 -0.41
N ILE A 357 -0.19 10.35 -0.48
CA ILE A 357 0.80 9.82 0.47
C ILE A 357 2.11 10.61 0.38
N ALA A 358 2.66 10.79 -0.82
CA ALA A 358 3.87 11.59 -1.02
C ALA A 358 3.68 13.05 -0.61
N PHE A 359 2.50 13.63 -0.88
CA PHE A 359 2.20 15.00 -0.45
C PHE A 359 2.20 15.12 1.08
N LEU A 360 1.58 14.19 1.81
CA LEU A 360 1.59 14.20 3.28
C LEU A 360 2.99 13.93 3.85
N SER A 361 3.75 13.02 3.23
CA SER A 361 5.18 12.80 3.52
C SER A 361 5.96 14.11 3.39
N TRP A 362 5.73 14.87 2.32
CA TRP A 362 6.34 16.17 2.15
C TRP A 362 5.87 17.17 3.20
N LEU A 363 4.58 17.28 3.53
CA LEU A 363 4.14 18.22 4.57
C LEU A 363 4.78 17.92 5.94
N ASN A 364 5.06 16.66 6.23
CA ASN A 364 5.66 16.19 7.48
C ASN A 364 7.20 16.15 7.49
N GLY A 365 7.85 16.60 6.42
CA GLY A 365 9.31 16.67 6.38
C GLY A 365 10.03 15.33 6.11
N THR A 366 9.30 14.26 5.77
CA THR A 366 9.92 12.97 5.44
C THR A 366 10.51 12.91 4.04
N GLN A 367 10.06 13.79 3.13
CA GLN A 367 10.73 14.02 1.85
C GLN A 367 11.09 15.51 1.67
N PRO A 368 12.20 15.83 0.98
CA PRO A 368 12.68 17.20 0.86
C PRO A 368 11.80 18.06 -0.06
N ALA A 369 11.27 17.50 -1.15
CA ALA A 369 10.45 18.18 -2.15
C ALA A 369 9.19 17.37 -2.47
N PHE A 370 8.12 18.03 -2.96
CA PHE A 370 6.94 17.34 -3.48
C PHE A 370 7.18 16.94 -4.95
N GLN A 371 7.97 15.88 -5.12
CA GLN A 371 8.27 15.23 -6.39
C GLN A 371 8.05 13.72 -6.24
N MET A 372 7.72 13.07 -7.34
CA MET A 372 7.52 11.63 -7.42
C MET A 372 8.17 11.09 -8.69
N VAL A 373 8.48 9.79 -8.69
CA VAL A 373 8.94 9.09 -9.89
C VAL A 373 7.87 9.23 -10.98
N GLY A 374 8.30 9.37 -12.24
CA GLY A 374 7.39 9.50 -13.39
C GLY A 374 6.53 10.76 -13.39
N GLY A 375 6.93 11.80 -12.65
CA GLY A 375 6.21 13.08 -12.59
C GLY A 375 4.84 13.02 -11.89
N LEU A 376 4.58 11.98 -11.10
CA LEU A 376 3.24 11.70 -10.55
C LEU A 376 2.78 12.61 -9.41
N GLN A 377 3.59 13.59 -9.01
CA GLN A 377 3.15 14.67 -8.12
C GLN A 377 1.96 15.47 -8.68
N SER A 378 1.75 15.45 -10.01
CA SER A 378 0.61 16.07 -10.68
C SER A 378 -0.65 15.18 -10.72
N GLY A 379 -0.62 13.98 -10.15
CA GLY A 379 -1.75 13.02 -10.19
C GLY A 379 -3.01 13.47 -9.44
N ARG A 380 -2.94 14.56 -8.66
CA ARG A 380 -4.07 15.16 -7.94
C ARG A 380 -4.10 16.67 -8.14
N SER A 381 -5.30 17.23 -8.20
CA SER A 381 -5.50 18.67 -8.35
C SER A 381 -5.10 19.44 -7.09
N VAL A 382 -4.83 20.74 -7.25
CA VAL A 382 -4.60 21.66 -6.11
C VAL A 382 -5.76 21.60 -5.11
N ALA A 383 -7.00 21.60 -5.59
CA ALA A 383 -8.20 21.50 -4.74
C ALA A 383 -8.20 20.21 -3.90
N HIS A 384 -7.83 19.07 -4.49
CA HIS A 384 -7.72 17.79 -3.79
C HIS A 384 -6.65 17.85 -2.69
N LEU A 385 -5.47 18.39 -3.00
CA LEU A 385 -4.36 18.48 -2.04
C LEU A 385 -4.65 19.47 -0.90
N VAL A 386 -5.36 20.58 -1.17
CA VAL A 386 -5.82 21.49 -0.11
C VAL A 386 -6.87 20.83 0.80
N ALA A 387 -7.79 20.03 0.24
CA ALA A 387 -8.72 19.23 1.04
C ALA A 387 -7.98 18.18 1.89
N LEU A 388 -6.90 17.58 1.37
CA LEU A 388 -6.03 16.67 2.11
C LEU A 388 -5.39 17.38 3.31
N VAL A 389 -4.87 18.61 3.16
CA VAL A 389 -4.34 19.39 4.31
C VAL A 389 -5.38 19.51 5.42
N ARG A 390 -6.62 19.86 5.08
CA ARG A 390 -7.71 20.00 6.07
C ARG A 390 -8.01 18.69 6.79
N LEU A 391 -8.01 17.58 6.06
CA LEU A 391 -8.30 16.25 6.60
C LEU A 391 -7.14 15.75 7.47
N ALA A 392 -5.90 15.94 7.04
CA ALA A 392 -4.71 15.59 7.81
C ALA A 392 -4.62 16.40 9.11
N ASP A 393 -4.94 17.70 9.07
CA ASP A 393 -5.04 18.55 10.26
C ASP A 393 -6.09 18.00 11.25
N ARG A 394 -7.32 17.77 10.78
CA ARG A 394 -8.42 17.19 11.59
C ARG A 394 -8.12 15.80 12.14
N ALA A 395 -7.35 14.99 11.40
CA ALA A 395 -6.90 13.69 11.84
C ALA A 395 -5.68 13.76 12.78
N GLY A 396 -4.99 14.90 12.85
CA GLY A 396 -3.80 15.10 13.69
C GLY A 396 -2.51 14.55 13.12
N LEU A 397 -2.45 14.44 11.80
CA LEU A 397 -1.36 13.85 11.03
C LEU A 397 -0.44 14.90 10.38
N LEU A 398 -0.63 16.18 10.70
CA LEU A 398 0.38 17.22 10.46
C LEU A 398 1.31 17.27 11.66
N LEU A 399 2.39 16.49 11.61
CA LEU A 399 3.28 16.21 12.75
C LEU A 399 4.18 17.38 13.11
N ALA A 400 4.41 18.30 12.16
CA ALA A 400 5.14 19.55 12.35
C ALA A 400 4.31 20.72 11.79
N PRO A 401 3.32 21.25 12.54
CA PRO A 401 2.36 22.23 12.03
C PRO A 401 3.01 23.47 11.37
N ASP A 402 4.09 24.01 11.94
CA ASP A 402 4.81 25.14 11.35
C ASP A 402 5.41 24.81 9.97
N LEU A 403 6.00 23.60 9.83
CA LEU A 403 6.56 23.15 8.57
C LEU A 403 5.45 22.91 7.54
N ALA A 404 4.36 22.27 7.95
CA ALA A 404 3.20 22.00 7.11
C ALA A 404 2.56 23.31 6.62
N ALA A 405 2.42 24.32 7.48
CA ALA A 405 1.89 25.63 7.12
C ALA A 405 2.79 26.34 6.10
N ARG A 406 4.12 26.34 6.32
CA ARG A 406 5.08 26.92 5.38
C ARG A 406 5.07 26.22 4.01
N ARG A 407 5.10 24.88 4.00
CA ARG A 407 5.08 24.06 2.77
C ARG A 407 3.77 24.22 2.01
N THR A 408 2.64 24.23 2.71
CA THR A 408 1.32 24.48 2.11
C THR A 408 1.27 25.86 1.45
N ARG A 409 1.79 26.91 2.11
CA ARG A 409 1.88 28.26 1.52
C ARG A 409 2.72 28.26 0.24
N ALA A 410 3.92 27.69 0.28
CA ALA A 410 4.80 27.62 -0.89
C ALA A 410 4.15 26.84 -2.06
N PHE A 411 3.45 25.74 -1.77
CA PHE A 411 2.69 24.99 -2.76
C PHE A 411 1.60 25.85 -3.41
N LEU A 412 0.84 26.60 -2.61
CA LEU A 412 -0.21 27.49 -3.12
C LEU A 412 0.34 28.65 -3.93
N GLU A 413 1.46 29.25 -3.51
CA GLU A 413 2.15 30.32 -4.26
C GLU A 413 2.61 29.82 -5.63
N ALA A 414 3.27 28.64 -5.68
CA ALA A 414 3.73 28.03 -6.93
C ALA A 414 2.58 27.68 -7.89
N ASN A 415 1.38 27.43 -7.36
CA ASN A 415 0.19 27.10 -8.16
C ASN A 415 -0.73 28.32 -8.41
N GLY A 416 -0.32 29.54 -8.06
CA GLY A 416 -1.13 30.75 -8.25
C GLY A 416 -2.45 30.74 -7.47
N ALA A 417 -2.52 29.98 -6.38
CA ALA A 417 -3.71 29.81 -5.53
C ALA A 417 -3.52 30.41 -4.13
N ALA A 418 -2.38 31.08 -3.89
CA ALA A 418 -2.16 31.86 -2.67
C ALA A 418 -3.00 33.14 -2.70
N SER A 419 -3.57 33.51 -1.56
CA SER A 419 -4.39 34.71 -1.35
C SER A 419 -3.65 35.78 -0.57
#